data_AF-A0A945GFB0-F1
#
_entry.id   AF-A0A945GFB0-F1
#
_cell.length_a   1.000
_cell.length_b   1.000
_cell.length_c   1.000
_cell.angle_alpha   90.00
_cell.angle_beta   90.00
_cell.angle_gamma   90.00
#
_symmetry.space_group_name_H-M   'P 1'
#
loop_
_entity.id
_entity.type
_entity.pdbx_description
1 polymer ?
#
loop_
_entity_poly.entity_id
_entity_poly.type
_entity_poly.pdbx_seq_one_letter_code
_entity_poly.pdbx_strand_id
1 'polypeptide(L)' 'MFKEISFYLLIFIVLSGCSKSENENCKSQKKIIACTKEYMPVCGCDGITYSNKCVAESEGINTWTSGVCSD' A
#
# COMPACT_ATOMS: atom_id res chain seq x y z
N MET A 1 -7.93 -45.56 -3.26
CA MET A 1 -8.21 -44.98 -1.93
C MET A 1 -7.17 -43.96 -1.49
N PHE A 2 -5.87 -44.29 -1.44
CA PHE A 2 -4.80 -43.33 -1.08
C PHE A 2 -4.61 -42.14 -2.05
N LYS A 3 -4.91 -42.33 -3.34
CA LYS A 3 -4.85 -41.25 -4.37
C LYS A 3 -5.90 -40.16 -4.16
N GLU A 4 -7.10 -40.53 -3.77
CA GLU A 4 -8.19 -39.60 -3.46
C GLU A 4 -7.84 -38.76 -2.23
N ILE A 5 -7.31 -39.39 -1.18
CA ILE A 5 -6.86 -38.71 0.05
C ILE A 5 -5.74 -37.70 -0.25
N SER A 6 -4.80 -38.07 -1.13
CA SER A 6 -3.73 -37.18 -1.59
C SER A 6 -4.26 -35.97 -2.37
N PHE A 7 -5.30 -36.16 -3.19
CA PHE A 7 -5.94 -35.09 -3.95
C PHE A 7 -6.68 -34.08 -3.05
N TYR A 8 -7.40 -34.56 -2.03
CA TYR A 8 -8.05 -33.69 -1.04
C TYR A 8 -7.05 -32.92 -0.15
N LEU A 9 -5.89 -33.52 0.16
CA LEU A 9 -4.82 -32.85 0.91
C LEU A 9 -4.26 -31.64 0.13
N LEU A 10 -4.07 -31.79 -1.19
CA LEU A 10 -3.60 -30.72 -2.07
C LEU A 10 -4.64 -29.61 -2.23
N ILE A 11 -5.93 -29.95 -2.30
CA ILE A 11 -7.02 -28.98 -2.38
C ILE A 11 -7.10 -28.12 -1.10
N PHE A 12 -6.85 -28.69 0.08
CA PHE A 12 -6.85 -27.96 1.36
C PHE A 12 -5.73 -26.91 1.46
N ILE A 13 -4.57 -27.19 0.85
CA ILE A 13 -3.43 -26.27 0.78
C ILE A 13 -3.73 -25.09 -0.15
N VAL A 14 -4.43 -25.33 -1.27
CA VAL A 14 -4.81 -24.25 -2.21
C VAL A 14 -5.95 -23.39 -1.67
N LEU A 15 -6.91 -23.98 -0.95
CA LEU A 15 -8.04 -23.24 -0.37
C LEU A 15 -7.66 -22.37 0.84
N SER A 16 -6.55 -22.67 1.52
CA SER A 16 -6.02 -21.86 2.63
C SER A 16 -4.98 -20.81 2.18
N GLY A 17 -4.59 -20.82 0.91
CA GLY A 17 -3.59 -19.91 0.35
C GLY A 17 -4.14 -18.55 -0.05
N CYS A 18 -4.48 -17.70 0.91
CA CYS A 18 -4.70 -16.26 0.66
C CYS A 18 -3.49 -15.48 1.17
N SER A 19 -2.50 -15.24 0.31
CA SER A 19 -1.41 -14.30 0.60
C SER A 19 -1.84 -12.90 0.17
N LYS A 20 -2.66 -12.23 0.98
CA LYS A 20 -2.71 -10.76 0.92
C LYS A 20 -1.39 -10.25 1.47
N SER A 21 -0.45 -9.99 0.57
CA SER A 21 0.69 -9.11 0.86
C SER A 21 0.16 -7.67 0.96
N GLU A 22 -0.52 -7.36 2.06
CA GLU A 22 -0.69 -5.97 2.49
C GLU A 22 0.61 -5.59 3.22
N ASN A 23 1.61 -5.20 2.42
CA ASN A 23 2.87 -4.68 2.91
C ASN A 23 2.63 -3.25 3.44
N GLU A 24 2.77 -3.07 4.75
CA GLU A 24 2.97 -1.78 5.45
C GLU A 24 2.00 -0.63 5.06
N ASN A 25 0.74 -0.88 5.43
CA ASN A 25 -0.37 0.01 5.82
C ASN A 25 -0.82 1.22 4.99
N CYS A 26 -0.04 1.79 4.09
CA CYS A 26 -0.54 2.93 3.30
C CYS A 26 0.27 3.28 2.04
N LYS A 27 1.35 2.53 1.81
CA LYS A 27 2.19 2.71 0.63
C LYS A 27 1.62 1.90 -0.52
N SER A 28 1.33 2.61 -1.60
CA SER A 28 0.87 2.08 -2.88
C SER A 28 1.97 2.19 -3.93
N GLN A 29 1.65 1.82 -5.17
CA GLN A 29 2.60 1.87 -6.29
C GLN A 29 2.98 3.31 -6.63
N LYS A 30 4.28 3.57 -6.77
CA LYS A 30 4.81 4.86 -7.23
C LYS A 30 4.24 5.20 -8.60
N LYS A 31 3.76 6.44 -8.78
CA LYS A 31 3.12 6.89 -10.02
C LYS A 31 3.91 8.03 -10.65
N ILE A 32 4.24 7.90 -11.93
CA ILE A 32 4.87 8.98 -12.69
C ILE A 32 3.79 9.99 -13.10
N ILE A 33 3.69 11.09 -12.33
CA ILE A 33 2.76 12.20 -12.57
C ILE A 33 3.51 13.54 -12.47
N ALA A 34 3.06 14.51 -13.25
CA ALA A 34 3.53 15.89 -13.12
C ALA A 34 2.74 16.59 -12.02
N CYS A 35 3.46 17.17 -11.04
CA CYS A 35 2.87 17.94 -9.95
C CYS A 35 3.18 19.42 -10.08
N THR A 36 2.25 20.27 -9.65
CA THR A 36 2.52 21.70 -9.47
C THR A 36 3.52 21.90 -8.33
N LYS A 37 4.18 23.06 -8.31
CA LYS A 37 5.13 23.46 -7.25
C LYS A 37 4.46 24.25 -6.11
N GLU A 38 3.14 24.19 -6.02
CA GLU A 38 2.40 24.84 -4.94
C GLU A 38 2.71 24.15 -3.60
N TYR A 39 2.90 24.96 -2.56
CA TYR A 39 3.17 24.47 -1.21
C TYR A 39 1.86 24.41 -0.41
N MET A 40 1.29 23.21 -0.34
CA MET A 40 0.10 22.87 0.45
C MET A 40 0.39 21.56 1.18
N PRO A 41 1.19 21.60 2.26
CA PRO A 41 1.81 20.41 2.83
C PRO A 41 0.78 19.40 3.33
N VAL A 42 1.16 18.13 3.24
CA VAL A 42 0.39 17.00 3.79
C VAL A 42 1.33 16.09 4.58
N CYS A 43 0.82 15.51 5.67
CA CYS A 43 1.53 14.51 6.45
C CYS A 43 1.11 13.13 5.96
N GLY A 44 2.04 12.40 5.36
CA GLY A 44 1.82 11.03 4.95
C GLY A 44 1.63 10.10 6.14
N CYS A 45 0.90 9.03 5.91
CA CYS A 45 0.79 7.89 6.83
C CYS A 45 2.13 7.22 7.20
N ASP A 46 3.17 7.47 6.42
CA ASP A 46 4.56 7.08 6.66
C ASP A 46 5.30 8.05 7.60
N GLY A 47 4.61 9.08 8.10
CA GLY A 47 5.18 10.12 8.96
C GLY A 47 6.03 11.14 8.20
N ILE A 48 6.01 11.13 6.86
CA ILE A 48 6.79 12.06 6.04
C ILE A 48 5.91 13.23 5.60
N THR A 49 6.44 14.44 5.70
CA THR A 49 5.79 15.64 5.14
C THR A 49 6.07 15.74 3.64
N TYR A 50 5.01 15.81 2.84
CA TYR A 50 5.08 16.05 1.40
C TYR A 50 4.66 17.48 1.08
N SER A 51 5.30 18.11 0.09
CA SER A 51 5.06 19.53 -0.26
C SER A 51 3.63 19.82 -0.73
N ASN A 52 2.98 18.82 -1.33
CA ASN A 52 1.56 18.79 -1.62
C ASN A 52 1.05 17.36 -1.83
N LYS A 53 -0.28 17.22 -1.87
CA LYS A 53 -0.96 15.92 -2.10
C LYS A 53 -0.50 15.19 -3.36
N CYS A 54 -0.20 15.92 -4.44
CA CYS A 54 0.23 15.30 -5.69
C CYS A 54 1.59 14.63 -5.52
N VAL A 55 2.52 15.29 -4.82
CA VAL A 55 3.84 14.73 -4.55
C VAL A 55 3.73 13.48 -3.66
N ALA A 56 2.87 13.50 -2.62
CA ALA A 56 2.60 12.32 -1.81
C ALA A 56 2.10 11.13 -2.64
N GLU A 57 1.08 11.35 -3.48
CA GLU A 57 0.53 10.32 -4.38
C GLU A 57 1.56 9.82 -5.41
N SER A 58 2.44 10.71 -5.89
CA SER A 58 3.50 10.34 -6.83
C SER A 58 4.51 9.36 -6.21
N GLU A 59 4.73 9.45 -4.89
CA GLU A 59 5.57 8.55 -4.10
C GLU A 59 4.81 7.32 -3.57
N GLY A 60 3.54 7.15 -3.98
CA GLY A 60 2.69 6.04 -3.59
C GLY A 60 1.98 6.26 -2.24
N ILE A 61 2.02 7.45 -1.65
CA ILE A 61 1.33 7.74 -0.39
C ILE A 61 -0.08 8.26 -0.67
N ASN A 62 -1.07 7.37 -0.51
CA ASN A 62 -2.48 7.69 -0.78
C ASN A 62 -3.27 8.04 0.48
N THR A 63 -2.66 7.91 1.66
CA THR A 63 -3.26 8.22 2.95
C THR A 63 -2.44 9.32 3.62
N TRP A 64 -3.06 10.47 3.87
CA TRP A 64 -2.39 11.64 4.42
C TRP A 64 -3.37 12.56 5.13
N THR A 65 -2.87 13.42 6.02
CA THR A 65 -3.62 14.51 6.65
C THR A 65 -3.11 15.86 6.16
N SER A 66 -3.94 16.91 6.24
CA SER A 66 -3.53 18.26 5.84
C SER A 66 -2.56 18.86 6.86
N GLY A 67 -1.54 19.58 6.36
CA GLY A 67 -0.49 20.17 7.18
C GLY A 67 0.79 19.32 7.19
N VAL A 68 1.82 19.82 7.87
CA VAL A 68 3.06 19.06 8.10
C VAL A 68 2.83 17.99 9.18
N CYS A 69 3.70 16.98 9.25
CA CYS A 69 3.68 16.03 10.36
C CYS A 69 4.06 16.70 11.68
N SER A 70 3.42 16.27 12.76
CA SER A 70 3.83 16.63 14.12
C SER A 70 4.97 15.70 14.53
N ASP A 71 6.16 16.26 14.81
CA ASP A 71 7.31 15.51 15.35
C ASP A 71 7.02 14.89 16.72
#